data_AF-A0AB34GJ17-F1
#
_entry.id   AF-A0AB34GJ17-F1
#
_cell.length_a   1.000
_cell.length_b   1.000
_cell.length_c   1.000
_cell.angle_alpha   90.00
_cell.angle_beta   90.00
_cell.angle_gamma   90.00
#
_symmetry.space_group_name_H-M   'P 1'
#
loop_
_entity.id
_entity.type
_entity.pdbx_description
1 polymer ?
#
loop_
_entity_poly.entity_id
_entity_poly.type
_entity_poly.pdbx_seq_one_letter_code
_entity_poly.pdbx_strand_id
1 'polypeptide(L)'
;MQLQACALLGQHHVVTMFPPLVVHSAFVHRCGRTARIGHGGSALVFLLPMEESYVNFLALNQKCPLQEMKVQKNTVDLLPKLKSMALADRAVFEKGMKAFVSYVQAYAKHECNLIFRLKDLDFASLARGFALLRMPKMPELRGKQFPDFVPVDVSTDTIPFKDKIREKQRQKLLEQQRKEKTENEGRRKFIKNKAWSKQKAKKEKKKKLNEKRKRKEGSDIEDEDMEELLNDTRLLKKFKKGKITEEEFEKGLLTSGKRSVKTADLGISDLEDDC
;
A
#
# COMPACT_ATOMS: atom_id res chain seq x y z
N MET A 1 -8.97 15.20 26.36
CA MET A 1 -8.67 16.00 25.16
C MET A 1 -9.76 17.05 25.02
N GLN A 2 -9.40 18.34 25.00
CA GLN A 2 -10.34 19.38 24.60
C GLN A 2 -10.36 19.39 23.06
N LEU A 3 -11.46 18.93 22.48
CA LEU A 3 -11.71 19.03 21.05
C LEU A 3 -12.41 20.35 20.81
N GLN A 4 -11.84 21.19 19.95
CA GLN A 4 -12.50 22.42 19.53
C GLN A 4 -13.52 22.05 18.45
N ALA A 5 -14.75 22.51 18.63
CA ALA A 5 -15.83 22.23 17.68
C ALA A 5 -16.01 23.48 16.82
N CYS A 6 -16.00 23.33 15.50
CA CYS A 6 -16.26 24.43 14.57
C CYS A 6 -17.53 24.15 13.79
N ALA A 7 -18.44 25.13 13.76
CA ALA A 7 -19.78 25.00 13.19
C ALA A 7 -20.00 25.92 11.98
N LEU A 8 -20.77 25.42 11.01
CA LEU A 8 -21.53 26.23 10.05
C LEU A 8 -22.99 26.26 10.55
N LEU A 9 -23.56 27.44 10.75
CA LEU A 9 -24.86 27.63 11.40
C LEU A 9 -26.05 27.28 10.48
N GLY A 10 -26.93 26.39 10.93
CA GLY A 10 -28.26 26.16 10.37
C GLY A 10 -29.02 25.04 11.08
N GLN A 11 -30.18 25.35 11.65
CA GLN A 11 -30.94 24.40 12.47
C GLN A 11 -31.52 23.28 11.58
N HIS A 12 -31.62 22.05 12.10
CA HIS A 12 -32.31 20.85 11.55
C HIS A 12 -31.48 19.66 11.02
N HIS A 13 -30.27 19.81 10.46
CA HIS A 13 -29.45 18.66 10.04
C HIS A 13 -27.96 18.88 10.28
N VAL A 14 -27.34 18.10 11.20
CA VAL A 14 -25.91 18.20 11.55
C VAL A 14 -25.09 17.13 10.82
N VAL A 15 -24.16 17.55 9.95
CA VAL A 15 -23.12 16.65 9.42
C VAL A 15 -21.89 16.74 10.32
N THR A 16 -21.64 15.71 11.11
CA THR A 16 -20.48 15.63 12.01
C THR A 16 -19.32 14.92 11.31
N MET A 17 -18.15 15.56 11.27
CA MET A 17 -16.95 15.01 10.63
C MET A 17 -15.86 14.74 11.66
N PHE A 18 -15.53 13.45 11.82
CA PHE A 18 -14.38 12.96 12.56
C PHE A 18 -13.92 11.65 11.91
N PRO A 19 -12.70 11.52 11.34
CA PRO A 19 -11.61 12.50 11.19
C PRO A 19 -11.79 13.51 10.05
N PRO A 20 -10.94 14.55 9.95
CA PRO A 20 -10.80 15.32 8.72
C PRO A 20 -10.49 14.37 7.56
N LEU A 21 -11.23 14.52 6.46
CA LEU A 21 -11.12 13.62 5.33
C LEU A 21 -9.78 13.79 4.66
N VAL A 22 -9.25 12.68 4.14
CA VAL A 22 -8.00 12.64 3.37
C VAL A 22 -7.93 13.73 2.30
N VAL A 23 -9.08 14.10 1.71
CA VAL A 23 -9.20 15.11 0.65
C VAL A 23 -9.80 16.41 1.16
N HIS A 24 -9.17 17.55 0.87
CA HIS A 24 -9.63 18.86 1.34
C HIS A 24 -10.99 19.30 0.77
N SER A 25 -11.29 18.98 -0.48
CA SER A 25 -12.58 19.31 -1.13
C SER A 25 -13.75 18.47 -0.60
N ALA A 26 -13.45 17.32 0.00
CA ALA A 26 -14.49 16.39 0.43
C ALA A 26 -15.26 16.91 1.65
N PHE A 27 -14.70 17.85 2.43
CA PHE A 27 -15.43 18.53 3.50
C PHE A 27 -16.59 19.37 2.94
N VAL A 28 -16.33 20.21 1.93
CA VAL A 28 -17.34 21.04 1.29
C VAL A 28 -18.44 20.19 0.66
N HIS A 29 -18.05 19.12 -0.06
CA HIS A 29 -19.01 18.21 -0.69
C HIS A 29 -19.93 17.51 0.33
N ARG A 30 -19.47 17.30 1.57
CA ARG A 30 -20.30 16.73 2.63
C ARG A 30 -21.19 17.75 3.29
N CYS A 31 -20.71 18.97 3.50
CA CYS A 31 -21.54 20.08 3.94
C CYS A 31 -22.66 20.35 2.92
N GLY A 32 -22.38 20.24 1.62
CA GLY A 32 -23.38 20.32 0.55
C GLY A 32 -24.42 19.19 0.52
N ARG A 33 -24.38 18.23 1.46
CA ARG A 33 -25.46 17.25 1.66
C ARG A 33 -26.55 17.76 2.60
N THR A 34 -26.23 18.72 3.46
CA THR A 34 -27.19 19.39 4.34
C THR A 34 -27.68 20.70 3.71
N ALA A 35 -28.67 21.35 4.32
CA ALA A 35 -29.23 22.64 3.91
C ALA A 35 -29.67 22.72 2.43
N ARG A 36 -30.43 21.73 1.95
CA ARG A 36 -30.94 21.68 0.57
C ARG A 36 -32.37 22.20 0.48
N ILE A 37 -32.71 22.83 -0.65
CA ILE A 37 -34.10 23.24 -0.98
C ILE A 37 -34.70 24.14 0.12
N GLY A 38 -33.97 25.20 0.51
CA GLY A 38 -34.46 26.19 1.48
C GLY A 38 -34.51 25.71 2.95
N HIS A 39 -34.19 24.45 3.24
CA HIS A 39 -34.05 23.97 4.61
C HIS A 39 -32.72 24.41 5.23
N GLY A 40 -32.73 24.68 6.54
CA GLY A 40 -31.52 24.92 7.32
C GLY A 40 -30.69 23.64 7.52
N GLY A 41 -29.39 23.82 7.72
CA GLY A 41 -28.48 22.72 8.00
C GLY A 41 -27.17 23.20 8.61
N SER A 42 -26.63 22.41 9.54
CA SER A 42 -25.36 22.68 10.21
C SER A 42 -24.33 21.64 9.82
N ALA A 43 -23.06 22.02 9.83
CA ALA A 43 -21.96 21.09 9.75
C ALA A 43 -21.01 21.34 10.91
N LEU A 44 -20.48 20.27 11.50
CA LEU A 44 -19.57 20.33 12.63
C LEU A 44 -18.28 19.58 12.31
N VAL A 45 -17.15 20.24 12.54
CA VAL A 45 -15.83 19.62 12.49
C VAL A 45 -15.22 19.67 13.87
N PHE A 46 -14.67 18.53 14.30
CA PHE A 46 -13.86 18.47 15.51
C PHE A 46 -12.39 18.56 15.13
N LEU A 47 -11.70 19.53 15.71
CA LEU A 47 -10.27 19.76 15.51
C LEU A 47 -9.54 19.62 16.84
N LEU A 48 -8.33 19.08 16.79
CA LEU A 48 -7.40 19.18 17.90
C LEU A 48 -6.83 20.61 17.96
N PRO A 49 -6.37 21.08 19.13
CA PRO A 49 -5.76 22.41 19.26
C PRO A 49 -4.56 22.64 18.33
N MET A 50 -3.85 21.59 17.95
CA MET A 50 -2.72 21.66 17.01
C MET A 50 -3.17 21.81 15.54
N GLU A 51 -4.45 21.57 15.25
CA GLU A 51 -5.04 21.54 13.91
C GLU A 51 -5.80 22.84 13.58
N GLU A 52 -5.72 23.87 14.42
CA GLU A 52 -6.43 25.15 14.26
C GLU A 52 -6.16 25.80 12.90
N SER A 53 -4.94 25.68 12.38
CA SER A 53 -4.54 26.14 11.04
C SER A 53 -5.39 25.58 9.90
N TYR A 54 -6.09 24.45 10.12
CA TYR A 54 -7.02 23.88 9.16
C TYR A 54 -8.23 24.80 8.89
N VAL A 55 -8.66 25.59 9.88
CA VAL A 55 -9.75 26.57 9.72
C VAL A 55 -9.36 27.63 8.70
N ASN A 56 -8.15 28.18 8.83
CA ASN A 56 -7.61 29.18 7.90
C ASN A 56 -7.44 28.59 6.49
N PHE A 57 -6.98 27.34 6.41
CA PHE A 57 -6.85 26.63 5.14
C PHE A 57 -8.20 26.45 4.42
N LEU A 58 -9.26 26.09 5.14
CA LEU A 58 -10.61 25.95 4.58
C LEU A 58 -11.19 27.30 4.16
N ALA A 59 -10.96 28.36 4.94
CA ALA A 59 -11.40 29.71 4.61
C ALA A 59 -10.75 30.20 3.31
N LEU A 60 -9.43 30.02 3.15
CA LEU A 60 -8.69 30.49 1.98
C LEU A 60 -8.95 29.67 0.72
N ASN A 61 -8.84 28.33 0.81
CA ASN A 61 -8.88 27.47 -0.38
C ASN A 61 -10.30 27.07 -0.80
N GLN A 62 -11.22 26.96 0.16
CA GLN A 62 -12.57 26.47 -0.06
C GLN A 62 -13.64 27.54 0.15
N LYS A 63 -13.23 28.78 0.48
CA LYS A 63 -14.13 29.92 0.76
C LYS A 63 -15.21 29.58 1.79
N CYS A 64 -14.86 28.73 2.75
CA CYS A 64 -15.76 28.22 3.78
C CYS A 64 -15.28 28.70 5.15
N PRO A 65 -15.74 29.88 5.62
CA PRO A 65 -15.39 30.36 6.95
C PRO A 65 -16.08 29.51 8.01
N LEU A 66 -15.31 28.99 8.96
CA LEU A 66 -15.84 28.22 10.09
C LEU A 66 -15.87 29.10 11.34
N GLN A 67 -16.89 28.92 12.18
CA GLN A 67 -16.99 29.60 13.47
C GLN A 67 -16.68 28.64 14.62
N GLU A 68 -15.85 29.07 15.57
CA GLU A 68 -15.60 28.30 16.79
C GLU A 68 -16.87 28.22 17.66
N MET A 69 -17.13 27.01 18.15
CA MET A 69 -18.20 26.69 19.07
C MET A 69 -17.63 26.16 20.38
N LYS A 70 -18.10 26.72 21.50
CA LYS A 70 -17.70 26.28 22.84
C LYS A 70 -18.25 24.88 23.14
N VAL A 71 -17.38 24.03 23.69
CA VAL A 71 -17.74 22.67 24.09
C VAL A 71 -18.71 22.69 25.27
N GLN A 72 -19.79 21.91 25.17
CA GLN A 72 -20.71 21.70 26.28
C GLN A 72 -20.07 20.80 27.34
N LYS A 73 -20.08 21.24 28.61
CA LYS A 73 -19.43 20.54 29.74
C LYS A 73 -20.23 19.37 30.31
N ASN A 74 -21.49 19.21 29.90
CA ASN A 74 -22.38 18.16 30.41
C ASN A 74 -22.18 16.86 29.63
N THR A 75 -21.06 16.16 29.86
CA THR A 75 -20.76 14.91 29.19
C THR A 75 -20.89 13.72 30.12
N VAL A 76 -21.67 12.72 29.71
CA VAL A 76 -21.76 11.41 30.38
C VAL A 76 -20.53 10.58 30.03
N ASP A 77 -19.92 9.92 31.02
CA ASP A 77 -18.82 8.99 30.75
C ASP A 77 -19.35 7.67 30.14
N LEU A 78 -19.11 7.49 28.84
CA LEU A 78 -19.49 6.30 28.10
C LEU A 78 -18.37 5.25 28.02
N LEU A 79 -17.15 5.60 28.45
CA LEU A 79 -16.00 4.70 28.38
C LEU A 79 -16.21 3.36 29.09
N PRO A 80 -16.74 3.29 30.34
CA PRO A 80 -16.94 2.01 31.01
C PRO A 80 -17.96 1.13 30.27
N LYS A 81 -19.01 1.74 29.72
CA LYS A 81 -20.05 1.04 28.93
C LYS A 81 -19.50 0.51 27.61
N LEU A 82 -18.65 1.28 26.93
CA LEU A 82 -17.98 0.83 25.71
C LEU A 82 -17.00 -0.32 25.97
N LYS A 83 -16.24 -0.24 27.07
CA LYS A 83 -15.33 -1.32 27.49
C LYS A 83 -16.09 -2.60 27.81
N SER A 84 -17.22 -2.52 28.52
CA SER A 84 -18.04 -3.70 28.80
C SER A 84 -18.63 -4.31 27.53
N MET A 85 -19.05 -3.49 26.55
CA MET A 85 -19.47 -3.98 25.23
C MET A 85 -18.34 -4.68 24.47
N ALA A 86 -17.11 -4.16 24.54
CA ALA A 86 -15.94 -4.77 23.90
C ALA A 86 -15.51 -6.10 24.58
N LEU A 87 -15.73 -6.23 25.88
CA LEU A 87 -15.49 -7.48 26.62
C LEU A 87 -16.58 -8.54 26.33
N ALA A 88 -17.82 -8.10 26.10
CA ALA A 88 -18.94 -8.99 25.83
C ALA A 88 -18.92 -9.59 24.41
N ASP A 89 -18.43 -8.84 23.42
CA ASP A 89 -18.37 -9.30 22.02
C ASP A 89 -17.04 -8.99 21.35
N ARG A 90 -16.38 -10.06 20.89
CA ARG A 90 -15.14 -9.98 20.12
C ARG A 90 -15.28 -9.14 18.85
N ALA A 91 -16.44 -9.14 18.19
CA ALA A 91 -16.62 -8.36 16.96
C ALA A 91 -16.52 -6.86 17.22
N VAL A 92 -17.01 -6.38 18.37
CA VAL A 92 -16.87 -4.98 18.79
C VAL A 92 -15.40 -4.66 19.07
N PHE A 93 -14.70 -5.54 19.79
CA PHE A 93 -13.27 -5.39 20.06
C PHE A 93 -12.43 -5.29 18.76
N GLU A 94 -12.64 -6.21 17.82
CA GLU A 94 -11.87 -6.22 16.55
C GLU A 94 -12.20 -5.02 15.67
N LYS A 95 -13.48 -4.60 15.64
CA LYS A 95 -13.89 -3.37 14.94
C LYS A 95 -13.25 -2.13 15.57
N GLY A 96 -13.19 -2.04 16.89
CA GLY A 96 -12.50 -0.95 17.59
C GLY A 96 -11.01 -0.89 17.23
N MET A 97 -10.34 -2.05 17.25
CA MET A 97 -8.93 -2.15 16.85
C MET A 97 -8.70 -1.72 15.40
N LYS A 98 -9.54 -2.21 14.48
CA LYS A 98 -9.46 -1.87 13.05
C LYS A 98 -9.76 -0.39 12.82
N ALA A 99 -10.74 0.17 13.53
CA ALA A 99 -11.10 1.58 13.45
C ALA A 99 -9.94 2.48 13.87
N PHE A 100 -9.28 2.17 14.99
CA PHE A 100 -8.09 2.90 15.45
C PHE A 100 -6.96 2.87 14.41
N VAL A 101 -6.63 1.69 13.88
CA VAL A 101 -5.57 1.57 12.87
C VAL A 101 -5.94 2.36 11.61
N SER A 102 -7.19 2.26 11.15
CA SER A 102 -7.65 3.01 9.97
C SER A 102 -7.62 4.53 10.19
N TYR A 103 -7.90 4.99 11.41
CA TYR A 103 -7.84 6.40 11.76
C TYR A 103 -6.40 6.92 11.70
N VAL A 104 -5.46 6.22 12.34
CA VAL A 104 -4.04 6.62 12.32
C VAL A 104 -3.48 6.58 10.89
N GLN A 105 -3.87 5.59 10.09
CA GLN A 105 -3.49 5.53 8.67
C GLN A 105 -4.12 6.64 7.84
N ALA A 106 -5.35 7.05 8.12
CA ALA A 106 -5.99 8.19 7.46
C ALA A 106 -5.24 9.49 7.76
N TYR A 107 -4.84 9.70 9.03
CA TYR A 107 -3.98 10.81 9.43
C TYR A 107 -2.63 10.80 8.72
N ALA A 108 -2.02 9.62 8.57
CA ALA A 108 -0.75 9.47 7.88
C ALA A 108 -0.79 9.84 6.39
N LYS A 109 -1.93 9.62 5.74
CA LYS A 109 -2.12 9.77 4.29
C LYS A 109 -2.87 11.04 3.90
N HIS A 110 -3.18 11.90 4.87
CA HIS A 110 -3.96 13.11 4.64
C HIS A 110 -3.22 14.08 3.69
N GLU A 111 -3.93 14.73 2.76
CA GLU A 111 -3.33 15.68 1.80
C GLU A 111 -2.61 16.83 2.51
N CYS A 112 -3.24 17.41 3.54
CA CYS A 112 -2.63 18.41 4.43
C CYS A 112 -1.66 17.79 5.48
N ASN A 113 -0.64 17.07 5.04
CA ASN A 113 0.36 16.43 5.91
C ASN A 113 1.11 17.39 6.85
N LEU A 114 1.22 18.68 6.46
CA LEU A 114 1.88 19.72 7.24
C LEU A 114 1.06 20.13 8.48
N ILE A 115 -0.28 20.08 8.36
CA ILE A 115 -1.21 20.40 9.45
C ILE A 115 -1.40 19.15 10.32
N PHE A 116 -1.66 17.99 9.70
CA PHE A 116 -1.93 16.74 10.40
C PHE A 116 -0.65 15.93 10.63
N ARG A 117 0.13 16.31 11.65
CA ARG A 117 1.38 15.63 12.00
C ARG A 117 1.13 14.45 12.95
N LEU A 118 1.52 13.24 12.52
CA LEU A 118 1.44 12.02 13.35
C LEU A 118 2.27 12.07 14.65
N LYS A 119 3.27 12.94 14.72
CA LYS A 119 4.13 13.08 15.90
C LYS A 119 3.40 13.77 17.05
N ASP A 120 2.50 14.68 16.73
CA ASP A 120 1.78 15.51 17.71
C ASP A 120 0.48 14.83 18.17
N LEU A 121 0.08 13.74 17.50
CA LEU A 121 -1.11 12.99 17.84
C LEU A 121 -0.88 12.15 19.10
N ASP A 122 -1.68 12.41 20.14
CA ASP A 122 -1.69 11.62 21.36
C ASP A 122 -2.41 10.27 21.14
N PHE A 123 -1.62 9.23 20.89
CA PHE A 123 -2.11 7.87 20.71
C PHE A 123 -2.79 7.28 21.97
N ALA A 124 -2.40 7.70 23.18
CA ALA A 124 -2.97 7.16 24.40
C ALA A 124 -4.38 7.69 24.61
N SER A 125 -4.59 9.00 24.46
CA SER A 125 -5.94 9.59 24.50
C SER A 125 -6.82 9.12 23.35
N LEU A 126 -6.25 8.96 22.15
CA LEU A 126 -6.98 8.42 21.02
C LEU A 126 -7.44 6.97 21.28
N ALA A 127 -6.54 6.12 21.81
CA ALA A 127 -6.87 4.74 22.17
C ALA A 127 -7.97 4.67 23.26
N ARG A 128 -7.95 5.61 24.21
CA ARG A 128 -9.05 5.78 25.19
C ARG A 128 -10.36 6.15 24.51
N GLY A 129 -10.35 7.08 23.54
CA GLY A 129 -11.55 7.47 22.78
C GLY A 129 -12.17 6.32 21.98
N PHE A 130 -11.35 5.41 21.44
CA PHE A 130 -11.82 4.18 20.78
C PHE A 130 -12.17 3.05 21.77
N ALA A 131 -12.07 3.29 23.08
CA ALA A 131 -12.30 2.31 24.15
C ALA A 131 -11.51 1.00 23.96
N LEU A 132 -10.26 1.11 23.49
CA LEU A 132 -9.41 -0.05 23.27
C LEU A 132 -9.03 -0.74 24.60
N LEU A 133 -9.11 -2.06 24.62
CA LEU A 133 -8.63 -2.88 25.75
C LEU A 133 -7.09 -3.02 25.72
N ARG A 134 -6.52 -3.02 24.51
CA ARG A 134 -5.09 -3.22 24.25
C ARG A 134 -4.65 -2.38 23.06
N MET A 135 -3.39 -1.97 23.05
CA MET A 135 -2.79 -1.28 21.90
C MET A 135 -2.56 -2.22 20.69
N PRO A 136 -2.88 -1.79 19.46
CA PRO A 136 -2.58 -2.55 18.24
C PRO A 136 -1.09 -2.60 17.97
N LYS A 137 -0.66 -3.69 17.31
CA LYS A 137 0.68 -3.81 16.75
C LYS A 137 0.69 -3.22 15.34
N MET A 138 1.20 -2.01 15.17
CA MET A 138 1.32 -1.34 13.87
C MET A 138 2.67 -0.64 13.71
N PRO A 139 3.18 -0.46 12.47
CA PRO A 139 4.51 0.09 12.24
C PRO A 139 4.69 1.51 12.83
N GLU A 140 3.64 2.31 12.87
CA GLU A 140 3.61 3.68 13.37
C GLU A 140 3.75 3.76 14.91
N LEU A 141 3.44 2.66 15.60
CA LEU A 141 3.54 2.51 17.05
C LEU A 141 4.82 1.78 17.48
N ARG A 142 5.64 1.29 16.53
CA ARG A 142 6.87 0.58 16.87
C ARG A 142 7.87 1.52 17.55
N GLY A 143 8.35 1.10 18.73
CA GLY A 143 9.37 1.83 19.49
C GLY A 143 8.84 2.95 20.39
N LYS A 144 7.52 3.22 20.40
CA LYS A 144 6.90 4.18 21.33
C LYS A 144 6.35 3.46 22.55
N GLN A 145 6.56 4.04 23.74
CA GLN A 145 5.91 3.60 24.97
C GLN A 145 4.74 4.53 25.29
N PHE A 146 3.68 3.97 25.87
CA PHE A 146 2.44 4.69 26.18
C PHE A 146 2.14 4.57 27.69
N PRO A 147 2.79 5.39 28.55
CA PRO A 147 2.57 5.32 30.00
C PRO A 147 1.14 5.72 30.39
N ASP A 148 0.52 6.63 29.65
CA ASP A 148 -0.84 7.14 29.94
C ASP A 148 -1.97 6.20 29.51
N PHE A 149 -1.65 5.11 28.81
CA PHE A 149 -2.62 4.10 28.43
C PHE A 149 -2.68 3.03 29.51
N VAL A 150 -3.78 2.98 30.24
CA VAL A 150 -4.05 1.92 31.22
C VAL A 150 -4.70 0.73 30.51
N PRO A 151 -3.94 -0.35 30.21
CA PRO A 151 -4.53 -1.55 29.62
C PRO A 151 -5.45 -2.22 30.63
N VAL A 152 -6.47 -2.92 30.13
CA VAL A 152 -7.29 -3.80 30.96
C VAL A 152 -6.63 -5.18 30.98
N ASP A 153 -6.38 -5.74 32.17
CA ASP A 153 -5.76 -7.05 32.41
C ASP A 153 -6.67 -8.24 32.03
N VAL A 154 -7.25 -8.18 30.83
CA VAL A 154 -8.04 -9.28 30.28
C VAL A 154 -7.30 -9.86 29.08
N SER A 155 -7.09 -11.18 29.10
CA SER A 155 -6.54 -11.92 27.97
C SER A 155 -7.45 -11.76 26.75
N THR A 156 -7.02 -10.96 25.76
CA THR A 156 -7.84 -10.67 24.58
C THR A 156 -8.25 -11.95 23.84
N ASP A 157 -7.45 -13.00 23.87
CA ASP A 157 -7.66 -14.19 23.05
C ASP A 157 -8.83 -15.07 23.52
N THR A 158 -9.28 -14.89 24.76
CA THR A 158 -10.40 -15.61 25.37
C THR A 158 -11.76 -14.99 25.08
N ILE A 159 -11.82 -13.76 24.55
CA ILE A 159 -13.10 -13.07 24.27
C ILE A 159 -13.81 -13.80 23.13
N PRO A 160 -15.01 -14.37 23.35
CA PRO A 160 -15.76 -15.07 22.32
C PRO A 160 -16.53 -14.10 21.41
N PHE A 161 -16.83 -14.52 20.18
CA PHE A 161 -17.86 -13.88 19.37
C PHE A 161 -19.24 -14.19 19.94
N LYS A 162 -20.14 -13.20 19.94
CA LYS A 162 -21.56 -13.42 20.26
C LYS A 162 -22.23 -14.40 19.27
N ASP A 163 -21.79 -14.38 18.01
CA ASP A 163 -22.29 -15.24 16.94
C ASP A 163 -21.63 -16.63 16.98
N LYS A 164 -22.41 -17.66 17.31
CA LYS A 164 -21.93 -19.06 17.41
C LYS A 164 -21.31 -19.59 16.11
N ILE A 165 -21.82 -19.17 14.94
CA ILE A 165 -21.31 -19.59 13.62
C ILE A 165 -19.91 -19.01 13.39
N ARG A 166 -19.74 -17.73 13.70
CA ARG A 166 -18.48 -17.01 13.53
C ARG A 166 -17.40 -17.51 14.48
N GLU A 167 -17.78 -17.88 15.72
CA GLU A 167 -16.85 -18.49 16.67
C GLU A 167 -16.38 -19.88 16.19
N LYS A 168 -17.28 -20.72 15.66
CA LYS A 168 -16.89 -22.01 15.07
C LYS A 168 -15.91 -21.85 13.91
N GLN A 169 -16.15 -20.88 13.02
CA GLN A 169 -15.22 -20.55 11.93
C GLN A 169 -13.87 -20.08 12.45
N ARG A 170 -13.85 -19.23 13.47
CA ARG A 170 -12.63 -18.76 14.11
C ARG A 170 -11.83 -19.91 14.73
N GLN A 171 -12.48 -20.81 15.46
CA GLN A 171 -11.82 -21.96 16.09
C GLN A 171 -11.15 -22.86 15.03
N LYS A 172 -11.86 -23.14 13.93
CA LYS A 172 -11.28 -23.87 12.78
C LYS A 172 -10.05 -23.16 12.20
N LEU A 173 -10.14 -21.84 11.99
CA LEU A 173 -9.02 -21.05 11.49
C LEU A 173 -7.83 -21.02 12.46
N LEU A 174 -8.10 -20.91 13.76
CA LEU A 174 -7.07 -20.88 14.81
C LEU A 174 -6.37 -22.22 14.92
N GLU A 175 -7.11 -23.32 14.80
CA GLU A 175 -6.57 -24.68 14.78
C GLU A 175 -5.71 -24.90 13.54
N GLN A 176 -6.18 -24.46 12.36
CA GLN A 176 -5.40 -24.49 11.13
C GLN A 176 -4.10 -23.68 11.26
N GLN A 177 -4.16 -22.46 11.79
CA GLN A 177 -2.96 -21.65 12.01
C GLN A 177 -2.00 -22.29 13.02
N ARG A 178 -2.51 -22.95 14.07
CA ARG A 178 -1.68 -23.70 15.03
C ARG A 178 -0.97 -24.85 14.32
N LYS A 179 -1.69 -25.64 13.52
CA LYS A 179 -1.14 -26.74 12.72
C LYS A 179 -0.06 -26.25 11.75
N GLU A 180 -0.34 -25.17 11.00
CA GLU A 180 0.61 -24.54 10.08
C GLU A 180 1.86 -24.00 10.79
N LYS A 181 1.71 -23.40 11.99
CA LYS A 181 2.86 -22.96 12.79
C LYS A 181 3.72 -24.13 13.24
N THR A 182 3.12 -25.20 13.76
CA THR A 182 3.86 -26.41 14.16
C THR A 182 4.56 -27.08 12.97
N GLU A 183 3.91 -27.12 11.80
CA GLU A 183 4.52 -27.68 10.59
C GLU A 183 5.67 -26.80 10.09
N ASN A 184 5.50 -25.48 10.05
CA ASN A 184 6.55 -24.55 9.67
C ASN A 184 7.72 -24.52 10.66
N GLU A 185 7.46 -24.65 11.96
CA GLU A 185 8.51 -24.82 12.97
C GLU A 185 9.24 -26.15 12.81
N GLY A 186 8.51 -27.25 12.53
CA GLY A 186 9.08 -28.54 12.17
C GLY A 186 9.99 -28.45 10.94
N ARG A 187 9.52 -27.79 9.87
CA ARG A 187 10.31 -27.51 8.65
C ARG A 187 11.52 -26.64 8.95
N ARG A 188 11.40 -25.60 9.78
CA ARG A 188 12.53 -24.72 10.17
C ARG A 188 13.57 -25.46 11.01
N LYS A 189 13.16 -26.31 11.95
CA LYS A 189 14.05 -27.20 12.73
C LYS A 189 14.72 -28.22 11.82
N PHE A 190 13.99 -28.82 10.88
CA PHE A 190 14.54 -29.75 9.89
C PHE A 190 15.57 -29.09 8.95
N ILE A 191 15.36 -27.83 8.55
CA ILE A 191 16.33 -27.07 7.75
C ILE A 191 17.59 -26.72 8.54
N LYS A 192 17.46 -26.36 9.84
CA LYS A 192 18.59 -26.12 10.73
C LYS A 192 19.41 -27.38 11.03
N ASN A 193 18.76 -28.55 11.07
CA ASN A 193 19.42 -29.84 11.31
C ASN A 193 20.11 -30.44 10.07
N LYS A 194 20.07 -29.79 8.90
CA LYS A 194 20.93 -30.19 7.78
C LYS A 194 22.37 -29.75 8.05
N ALA A 195 23.26 -30.72 8.21
CA ALA A 195 24.69 -30.49 8.38
C ALA A 195 25.23 -29.44 7.39
N TRP A 196 26.01 -28.48 7.90
CA TRP A 196 26.55 -27.32 7.17
C TRP A 196 27.20 -27.68 5.82
N SER A 197 27.87 -28.83 5.75
CA SER A 197 28.48 -29.38 4.53
C SER A 197 27.46 -29.60 3.39
N LYS A 198 26.27 -30.14 3.70
CA LYS A 198 25.21 -30.38 2.69
C LYS A 198 24.55 -29.07 2.22
N GLN A 199 24.50 -28.03 3.06
CA GLN A 199 24.03 -26.70 2.67
C GLN A 199 25.05 -25.99 1.76
N LYS A 200 26.35 -26.10 2.06
CA LYS A 200 27.43 -25.51 1.26
C LYS A 200 27.48 -26.11 -0.15
N ALA A 201 27.40 -27.44 -0.27
CA ALA A 201 27.33 -28.14 -1.56
C ALA A 201 26.11 -27.75 -2.40
N LYS A 202 24.95 -27.52 -1.78
CA LYS A 202 23.73 -27.07 -2.48
C LYS A 202 23.86 -25.61 -2.95
N LYS A 203 24.47 -24.74 -2.14
CA LYS A 203 24.74 -23.33 -2.50
C LYS A 203 25.74 -23.24 -3.66
N GLU A 204 26.77 -24.08 -3.66
CA GLU A 204 27.73 -24.19 -4.76
C GLU A 204 27.11 -24.73 -6.04
N LYS A 205 26.30 -25.80 -5.97
CA LYS A 205 25.53 -26.29 -7.13
C LYS A 205 24.61 -25.22 -7.72
N LYS A 206 23.94 -24.43 -6.87
CA LYS A 206 23.05 -23.35 -7.32
C LYS A 206 23.84 -22.19 -7.96
N LYS A 207 25.02 -21.83 -7.43
CA LYS A 207 25.93 -20.87 -8.08
C LYS A 207 26.38 -21.36 -9.45
N LYS A 208 26.87 -22.60 -9.55
CA LYS A 208 27.30 -23.21 -10.83
C LYS A 208 26.17 -23.27 -11.86
N LEU A 209 24.94 -23.55 -11.44
CA LEU A 209 23.77 -23.55 -12.34
C LEU A 209 23.42 -22.15 -12.83
N ASN A 210 23.46 -21.15 -11.94
CA ASN A 210 23.15 -19.76 -12.31
C ASN A 210 24.22 -19.17 -13.23
N GLU A 211 25.48 -19.53 -13.02
CA GLU A 211 26.61 -19.18 -13.87
C GLU A 211 26.50 -19.85 -15.24
N LYS A 212 26.09 -21.13 -15.31
CA LYS A 212 25.76 -21.81 -16.57
C LYS A 212 24.59 -21.15 -17.32
N ARG A 213 23.55 -20.71 -16.61
CA ARG A 213 22.42 -19.98 -17.22
C ARG A 213 22.87 -18.66 -17.82
N LYS A 214 23.61 -17.85 -17.08
CA LYS A 214 24.19 -16.59 -17.59
C LYS A 214 25.11 -16.80 -18.79
N ARG A 215 25.87 -17.90 -18.80
CA ARG A 215 26.77 -18.24 -19.91
C ARG A 215 26.02 -18.68 -21.17
N LYS A 216 24.84 -19.30 -21.00
CA LYS A 216 23.95 -19.70 -22.09
C LYS A 216 23.15 -18.50 -22.63
N GLU A 217 22.67 -17.63 -21.74
CA GLU A 217 21.98 -16.38 -22.08
C GLU A 217 22.88 -15.39 -22.83
N GLY A 218 24.20 -15.45 -22.61
CA GLY A 218 25.18 -14.65 -23.35
C GLY A 218 25.74 -15.29 -24.63
N SER A 219 25.38 -16.54 -24.93
CA SER A 219 25.85 -17.27 -26.13
C SER A 219 24.79 -17.41 -27.22
N ASP A 220 23.57 -16.91 -26.98
CA ASP A 220 22.46 -16.98 -27.95
C ASP A 220 22.44 -15.74 -28.90
N ILE A 221 23.51 -14.94 -28.92
CA ILE A 221 23.79 -14.04 -30.05
C ILE A 221 24.77 -14.80 -30.94
N GLU A 222 24.34 -15.17 -32.14
CA GLU A 222 25.18 -15.93 -33.08
C GLU A 222 26.47 -15.12 -33.34
N ASP A 223 27.64 -15.75 -33.22
CA ASP A 223 28.93 -15.06 -33.36
C ASP A 223 29.04 -14.31 -34.71
N GLU A 224 28.33 -14.79 -35.74
CA GLU A 224 28.19 -14.14 -37.05
C GLU A 224 27.47 -12.77 -36.98
N ASP A 225 26.38 -12.65 -36.22
CA ASP A 225 25.62 -11.40 -36.07
C ASP A 225 26.44 -10.33 -35.33
N MET A 226 27.26 -10.75 -34.35
CA MET A 226 28.13 -9.84 -33.61
C MET A 226 29.28 -9.32 -34.48
N GLU A 227 29.81 -10.18 -35.35
CA GLU A 227 30.91 -9.82 -36.25
C GLU A 227 30.43 -8.91 -37.40
N GLU A 228 29.20 -9.10 -37.88
CA GLU A 228 28.53 -8.20 -38.83
C GLU A 228 28.36 -6.79 -38.24
N LEU A 229 27.79 -6.68 -37.03
CA LEU A 229 27.64 -5.39 -36.34
C LEU A 229 28.98 -4.68 -36.10
N LEU A 230 30.04 -5.43 -35.81
CA LEU A 230 31.38 -4.85 -35.62
C LEU A 230 31.98 -4.32 -36.94
N ASN A 231 31.70 -4.97 -38.07
CA ASN A 231 32.15 -4.49 -39.38
C ASN A 231 31.38 -3.24 -39.83
N ASP A 232 30.06 -3.20 -39.61
CA ASP A 232 29.23 -2.03 -39.93
C ASP A 232 29.63 -0.83 -39.08
N THR A 233 29.87 -1.02 -37.79
CA THR A 233 30.33 0.06 -36.91
C THR A 233 31.74 0.56 -37.27
N ARG A 234 32.61 -0.29 -37.84
CA ARG A 234 33.93 0.12 -38.35
C ARG A 234 33.81 0.92 -39.64
N LEU A 235 32.95 0.51 -40.57
CA LEU A 235 32.64 1.25 -41.81
C LEU A 235 32.08 2.65 -41.49
N LEU A 236 31.12 2.73 -40.56
CA LEU A 236 30.52 3.99 -40.13
C LEU A 236 31.55 4.95 -39.52
N LYS A 237 32.51 4.43 -38.74
CA LYS A 237 33.62 5.22 -38.20
C LYS A 237 34.60 5.70 -39.26
N LYS A 238 34.81 4.93 -40.33
CA LYS A 238 35.67 5.34 -41.46
C LYS A 238 35.00 6.41 -42.30
N PHE A 239 33.69 6.30 -42.54
CA PHE A 239 32.87 7.33 -43.20
C PHE A 239 32.82 8.64 -42.39
N LYS A 240 32.51 8.58 -41.08
CA LYS A 240 32.53 9.77 -40.20
C LYS A 240 33.90 10.45 -40.10
N LYS A 241 34.98 9.72 -40.36
CA LYS A 241 36.36 10.25 -40.42
C LYS A 241 36.77 10.70 -41.83
N GLY A 242 35.85 10.68 -42.80
CA GLY A 242 36.06 11.14 -44.18
C GLY A 242 37.01 10.28 -45.01
N LYS A 243 37.27 9.02 -44.60
CA LYS A 243 38.25 8.14 -45.27
C LYS A 243 37.67 7.28 -46.40
N ILE A 244 36.35 7.31 -46.57
CA ILE A 244 35.57 6.54 -47.54
C ILE A 244 34.49 7.48 -48.08
N THR A 245 34.19 7.40 -49.38
CA THR A 245 33.12 8.20 -50.02
C THR A 245 31.74 7.62 -49.71
N GLU A 246 30.69 8.41 -49.89
CA GLU A 246 29.31 8.01 -49.56
C GLU A 246 28.86 6.77 -50.36
N GLU A 247 29.20 6.71 -51.64
CA GLU A 247 28.88 5.56 -52.51
C GLU A 247 29.61 4.26 -52.11
N GLU A 248 30.84 4.37 -51.61
CA GLU A 248 31.62 3.22 -51.13
C GLU A 248 31.11 2.71 -49.77
N PHE A 249 30.60 3.62 -48.94
CA PHE A 249 29.96 3.27 -47.67
C PHE A 249 28.63 2.53 -47.92
N GLU A 250 27.80 3.03 -48.85
CA GLU A 250 26.54 2.37 -49.23
C GLU A 250 26.77 0.99 -49.86
N LYS A 251 27.75 0.86 -50.77
CA LYS A 251 28.11 -0.46 -51.33
C LYS A 251 28.62 -1.43 -50.25
N GLY A 252 29.39 -0.96 -49.28
CA GLY A 252 29.87 -1.78 -48.16
C GLY A 252 28.72 -2.36 -47.33
N LEU A 253 27.72 -1.53 -46.99
CA LEU A 253 26.54 -1.93 -46.23
C LEU A 253 25.62 -2.90 -46.99
N LEU A 254 25.53 -2.75 -48.32
CA LEU A 254 24.67 -3.60 -49.16
C LEU A 254 25.28 -4.99 -49.44
N THR A 255 26.60 -5.13 -49.28
CA THR A 255 27.30 -6.41 -49.52
C THR A 255 27.33 -7.35 -48.31
N SER A 256 27.21 -6.82 -47.09
CA SER A 256 27.03 -7.65 -45.87
C SER A 256 25.66 -8.32 -45.86
N GLY A 257 24.59 -7.60 -46.20
CA GLY A 257 23.21 -8.11 -46.17
C GLY A 257 22.82 -9.15 -47.24
N LYS A 258 23.71 -9.55 -48.17
CA LYS A 258 23.35 -10.45 -49.29
C LYS A 258 23.83 -11.91 -49.17
N ARG A 259 24.45 -12.31 -48.05
CA ARG A 259 25.01 -13.68 -47.88
C ARG A 259 24.05 -14.75 -47.35
N SER A 260 22.77 -14.45 -47.08
CA SER A 260 21.84 -15.39 -46.44
C SER A 260 20.63 -15.84 -47.29
N VAL A 261 20.73 -15.90 -48.62
CA VAL A 261 19.69 -16.55 -49.46
C VAL A 261 20.31 -17.55 -50.44
N LYS A 262 20.42 -18.81 -50.01
CA LYS A 262 20.53 -19.95 -50.93
C LYS A 262 19.13 -20.27 -51.46
N THR A 263 18.92 -20.04 -52.75
CA THR A 263 17.75 -20.48 -53.53
C THR A 263 17.63 -22.01 -53.49
N ALA A 264 16.51 -22.52 -52.98
CA ALA A 264 16.07 -23.88 -53.22
C ALA A 264 15.37 -23.94 -54.59
N ASP A 265 15.87 -24.83 -55.43
CA ASP A 265 15.40 -25.16 -56.76
C ASP A 265 14.01 -25.83 -56.68
N LEU A 266 13.00 -25.24 -57.33
CA LEU A 266 11.73 -25.88 -57.64
C LEU A 266 11.55 -25.83 -59.16
N GLY A 267 11.82 -26.97 -59.79
CA GLY A 267 11.65 -27.20 -61.21
C GLY A 267 10.20 -26.98 -61.64
N ILE A 268 10.04 -26.10 -62.63
CA ILE A 268 8.84 -25.94 -63.43
C ILE A 268 9.06 -26.80 -64.68
N SER A 269 8.21 -27.82 -64.86
CA SER A 269 7.99 -28.44 -66.16
C SER A 269 6.58 -28.05 -66.61
N ASP A 270 6.52 -27.16 -67.59
CA ASP A 270 5.34 -26.88 -68.41
C ASP A 270 4.92 -28.14 -69.16
N LEU A 271 3.62 -28.45 -69.18
CA LEU A 271 2.93 -29.02 -70.34
C LEU A 271 1.44 -28.62 -70.32
N GLU A 272 1.14 -27.68 -71.19
CA GLU A 272 0.11 -27.73 -72.26
C GLU A 272 -1.38 -27.50 -71.94
N ASP A 273 -1.87 -26.49 -72.67
CA ASP A 273 -3.24 -26.17 -73.09
C ASP A 273 -4.05 -27.40 -73.55
N ASP A 274 -5.36 -27.42 -73.27
CA ASP A 274 -6.38 -27.21 -74.30
C ASP A 274 -7.82 -27.32 -73.75
N CYS A 275 -8.66 -26.39 -74.24
CA CYS A 275 -10.12 -26.42 -74.42
C CYS A 275 -11.07 -26.58 -73.22
#